data_AF-A0A6I4VFQ4-F1
#
_entry.id   AF-A0A6I4VFQ4-F1
#
_cell.length_a   1.000
_cell.length_b   1.000
_cell.length_c   1.000
_cell.angle_alpha   90.00
_cell.angle_beta   90.00
_cell.angle_gamma   90.00
#
_symmetry.space_group_name_H-M   'P 1'
#
loop_
_entity.id
_entity.type
_entity.pdbx_description
1 polymer ?
#
loop_
_entity_poly.entity_id
_entity_poly.type
_entity_poly.pdbx_seq_one_letter_code
_entity_poly.pdbx_strand_id
1 'polypeptide(L)' 'MNSSDQAVISATSFTQAATLLEQSSRAHVQLSWNISGDEFFRLVNLVKQGSEMSIEKEEDVFWLTQK' A
#
# COMPACT_ATOMS: atom_id res chain seq x y z
N MET A 1 -18.43 -21.39 -8.05
CA MET A 1 -17.54 -21.21 -6.90
C MET A 1 -16.95 -19.81 -6.99
N ASN A 2 -17.09 -19.06 -5.92
CA ASN A 2 -16.86 -17.63 -5.83
C ASN A 2 -15.38 -17.41 -5.44
N SER A 3 -14.53 -17.08 -6.41
CA SER A 3 -13.17 -16.59 -6.14
C SER A 3 -13.07 -15.23 -6.78
N SER A 4 -13.48 -14.21 -6.04
CA SER A 4 -12.97 -12.87 -6.27
C SER A 4 -11.50 -12.90 -5.85
N ASP A 5 -10.63 -13.43 -6.73
CA ASP A 5 -9.20 -13.19 -6.67
C ASP A 5 -9.01 -11.68 -6.83
N GLN A 6 -9.09 -10.94 -5.72
CA GLN A 6 -8.50 -9.61 -5.68
C GLN A 6 -7.03 -9.84 -5.99
N ALA A 7 -6.62 -9.51 -7.22
CA ALA A 7 -5.23 -9.53 -7.61
C ALA A 7 -4.46 -8.71 -6.58
N VAL A 8 -3.64 -9.39 -5.76
CA VAL A 8 -2.82 -8.71 -4.77
C VAL A 8 -1.70 -8.01 -5.55
N ILE A 9 -1.85 -6.71 -5.76
CA ILE A 9 -0.85 -5.90 -6.44
C ILE A 9 0.13 -5.37 -5.41
N SER A 10 1.37 -5.84 -5.49
CA SER A 10 2.48 -5.33 -4.69
C SER A 10 3.08 -4.07 -5.29
N ALA A 11 3.33 -3.06 -4.45
CA ALA A 11 4.06 -1.85 -4.82
C ALA A 11 5.52 -1.95 -4.35
N THR A 12 6.47 -1.64 -5.24
CA THR A 12 7.91 -1.56 -4.93
C THR A 12 8.42 -0.13 -4.82
N SER A 13 7.56 0.86 -5.02
CA SER A 13 7.88 2.30 -4.94
C SER A 13 6.70 3.11 -4.44
N PHE A 14 7.00 4.32 -3.95
CA PHE A 14 6.03 5.33 -3.54
C PHE A 14 5.05 5.65 -4.67
N THR A 15 5.56 5.94 -5.87
CA THR A 15 4.75 6.34 -7.02
C THR A 15 3.78 5.23 -7.42
N GLN A 16 4.24 3.97 -7.39
CA GLN A 16 3.39 2.82 -7.71
C GLN A 16 2.30 2.63 -6.65
N ALA A 17 2.66 2.71 -5.35
CA ALA A 17 1.69 2.62 -4.28
C ALA A 17 0.62 3.72 -4.39
N ALA A 18 1.04 4.98 -4.60
CA ALA A 18 0.13 6.10 -4.79
C ALA A 18 -0.80 5.91 -6.01
N THR A 19 -0.26 5.44 -7.14
CA THR A 19 -1.06 5.16 -8.35
C THR A 19 -2.10 4.07 -8.09
N LEU A 20 -1.73 3.01 -7.35
CA LEU A 20 -2.65 1.93 -7.00
C LEU A 20 -3.73 2.38 -6.02
N LEU A 21 -3.39 3.30 -5.11
CA LEU A 21 -4.36 3.93 -4.22
C LEU A 21 -5.40 4.74 -5.00
N GLU A 22 -4.95 5.61 -5.91
CA GLU A 22 -5.84 6.44 -6.74
C GLU A 22 -6.77 5.61 -7.65
N GLN A 23 -6.31 4.45 -8.11
CA GLN A 23 -7.06 3.58 -9.01
C GLN A 23 -8.07 2.67 -8.30
N SER A 24 -7.91 2.41 -7.01
CA SER A 24 -8.75 1.46 -6.27
C SER A 24 -9.74 2.17 -5.33
N SER A 25 -11.05 1.96 -5.57
CA SER A 25 -12.13 2.49 -4.72
C SER A 25 -12.13 1.93 -3.28
N ARG A 26 -11.33 0.89 -3.01
CA ARG A 26 -10.97 0.35 -1.69
C ARG A 26 -9.50 -0.04 -1.74
N ALA A 27 -8.63 0.92 -1.53
CA ALA A 27 -7.22 0.71 -1.80
C ALA A 27 -6.53 0.02 -0.62
N HIS A 28 -6.33 -1.29 -0.76
CA HIS A 28 -5.52 -2.11 0.12
C HIS A 28 -4.34 -2.62 -0.71
N VAL A 29 -3.19 -1.97 -0.58
CA VAL A 29 -2.01 -2.17 -1.42
C VAL A 29 -0.93 -2.88 -0.61
N GLN A 30 -0.44 -4.00 -1.11
CA GLN A 30 0.68 -4.68 -0.50
C GLN A 30 1.97 -3.91 -0.79
N LEU A 31 2.80 -3.65 0.21
CA LEU A 31 4.16 -3.15 -0.01
C LEU A 31 5.11 -4.33 -0.17
N SER A 32 5.92 -4.30 -1.22
CA SER A 32 6.94 -5.30 -1.48
C SER A 32 8.09 -5.18 -0.47
N TRP A 33 8.61 -6.31 -0.01
CA TRP A 33 9.86 -6.37 0.76
C TRP A 33 11.07 -5.76 0.05
N ASN A 34 11.01 -5.64 -1.28
CA ASN A 34 12.09 -5.06 -2.09
C ASN A 34 12.01 -3.52 -2.18
N ILE A 35 11.04 -2.88 -1.52
CA ILE A 35 10.99 -1.42 -1.45
C ILE A 35 12.25 -0.88 -0.76
N SER A 36 12.83 0.19 -1.30
CA SER A 36 13.98 0.83 -0.65
C SER A 36 13.56 1.55 0.63
N GLY A 37 14.51 1.73 1.56
CA GLY A 37 14.25 2.45 2.80
C GLY A 37 13.75 3.89 2.58
N ASP A 38 14.29 4.60 1.58
CA ASP A 38 13.88 5.95 1.23
C ASP A 38 12.43 6.00 0.73
N GLU A 39 12.04 5.06 -0.14
CA GLU A 39 10.68 4.97 -0.67
C GLU A 39 9.68 4.60 0.44
N PHE A 40 10.06 3.69 1.34
CA PHE A 40 9.26 3.36 2.52
C PHE A 40 9.08 4.57 3.44
N PHE A 41 10.14 5.34 3.70
CA PHE A 41 10.08 6.53 4.54
C PHE A 41 9.18 7.62 3.94
N ARG A 42 9.21 7.79 2.61
CA ARG A 42 8.29 8.70 1.90
C ARG A 42 6.83 8.28 2.07
N LEU A 43 6.53 6.98 2.01
CA LEU A 43 5.18 6.46 2.27
C LEU A 43 4.73 6.72 3.71
N VAL A 44 5.61 6.46 4.69
CA VAL A 44 5.32 6.77 6.10
C VAL A 44 5.04 8.25 6.32
N ASN A 45 5.79 9.14 5.66
CA ASN A 45 5.55 10.58 5.74
C ASN A 45 4.21 10.97 5.13
N LEU A 46 3.83 10.40 3.99
CA LEU A 46 2.52 10.63 3.37
C LEU A 46 1.39 10.20 4.31
N VAL A 47 1.51 9.01 4.89
CA VAL A 47 0.53 8.46 5.86
C VAL A 47 0.43 9.32 7.12
N LYS A 48 1.54 9.88 7.59
CA LYS A 48 1.52 10.82 8.72
C LYS A 48 0.86 12.15 8.39
N GLN A 49 0.89 12.58 7.13
CA GLN A 49 0.33 13.84 6.67
C GLN A 49 -1.14 13.70 6.25
N GLY A 50 -1.56 12.53 5.78
CA GLY A 50 -2.92 12.24 5.34
C GLY A 50 -3.75 11.58 6.41
N SER A 51 -4.94 12.13 6.70
CA SER A 51 -5.88 11.57 7.68
C SER A 51 -6.60 10.28 7.24
N GLU A 52 -6.47 9.92 5.97
CA GLU A 52 -7.23 8.82 5.34
C GLU A 52 -6.36 7.61 4.97
N MET A 53 -5.06 7.61 5.28
CA MET A 53 -4.17 6.49 4.97
C MET A 53 -3.60 5.84 6.23
N SER A 54 -3.37 4.53 6.20
CA SER A 54 -2.68 3.77 7.26
C SER A 54 -1.69 2.78 6.65
N ILE A 55 -0.59 2.52 7.37
CA ILE A 55 0.27 1.36 7.10
C ILE A 55 0.06 0.36 8.23
N GLU A 56 -0.34 -0.84 7.88
CA GLU A 56 -0.60 -1.95 8.79
C GLU A 56 0.40 -3.06 8.53
N LYS A 57 0.93 -3.66 9.60
CA LYS A 57 1.80 -4.83 9.48
C LYS A 57 0.96 -6.08 9.81
N GLU A 58 0.89 -7.00 8.87
CA GLU A 58 0.23 -8.30 9.05
C GLU A 58 1.23 -9.40 8.72
N GLU A 59 1.50 -10.28 9.70
CA GLU A 59 2.54 -11.30 9.61
C GLU A 59 3.89 -10.72 9.16
N ASP A 60 4.28 -11.04 7.91
CA ASP A 60 5.48 -10.59 7.21
C ASP A 60 5.10 -9.76 5.98
N VAL A 61 4.09 -8.92 6.07
CA VAL A 61 3.66 -8.02 4.99
C VAL A 61 3.29 -6.67 5.56
N PHE A 62 3.62 -5.60 4.83
CA PHE A 62 3.09 -4.28 5.09
C PHE A 62 1.98 -3.98 4.09
N TRP A 63 0.85 -3.53 4.60
CA TRP A 63 -0.30 -3.11 3.82
C TRP A 63 -0.47 -1.60 3.94
N LEU A 64 -0.65 -0.93 2.81
CA LEU A 64 -1.05 0.47 2.73
C LEU A 64 -2.55 0.51 2.44
N THR A 65 -3.32 1.06 3.37
CA THR A 65 -4.78 1.12 3.30
C THR A 65 -5.24 2.57 3.23
N GLN A 66 -6.26 2.84 2.40
CA GLN A 66 -6.96 4.13 2.37
C GLN A 66 -8.41 3.94 2.84
N LYS A 67 -8.87 4.80 3.77
CA LYS A 67 -10.22 4.79 4.36
C LYS A 67 -11.25 5.49 3.50
#